data_AF-A0A8X8ZJC5-F1
#
_entry.id   AF-A0A8X8ZJC5-F1
#
_cell.length_a   1.000
_cell.length_b   1.000
_cell.length_c   1.000
_cell.angle_alpha   90.00
_cell.angle_beta   90.00
_cell.angle_gamma   90.00
#
_symmetry.space_group_name_H-M   'P 1'
#
loop_
_entity.id
_entity.type
_entity.pdbx_description
1 polymer ?
#
loop_
_entity_poly.entity_id
_entity_poly.type
_entity_poly.pdbx_seq_one_letter_code
_entity_poly.pdbx_strand_id
1 'polypeptide(L)'
;MSSIIMQFKIPRDTNEIQNGRRSGGYKPTHWDFNSIQSFEFEHMQEKHVEKVETLIEKVKKLLLQEQRLELIDDLRRLGISCHFRHEIDQILNSKYLDKNETDERDLYSTALRFILLRQYGFNVSQEVFDCFKNDKATDFDTKGLLQLYEASFLATHGEETLEMAKQFATKSLKKRVVNHEIEDIHLLSSVEAALEFPSHWMVQMPNAKAFVDAYKKRPDMNPIVLELAILDLRIVQAQFLGELKESSRLADDMGTSLDEGKRGDVPKAVQCYMYENHASEQDARKHVRSLIEQTWKMMNKEMMDSPFSTCYVEVCANLARMAQLIYQKESDGFGMQHSVVNKQLRSLLFEPYE
;
A
#
# COMPACT_ATOMS: atom_id res chain seq x y z
N MET A 1 -4.45 27.20 12.59
CA MET A 1 -4.11 26.35 11.43
C MET A 1 -4.03 27.25 10.20
N SER A 2 -2.86 27.39 9.59
CA SER A 2 -2.68 28.21 8.39
C SER A 2 -2.95 27.36 7.15
N SER A 3 -4.13 27.50 6.54
CA SER A 3 -4.48 26.73 5.35
C SER A 3 -3.73 27.27 4.13
N ILE A 4 -2.83 26.47 3.55
CA ILE A 4 -2.05 26.83 2.36
C ILE A 4 -2.91 26.61 1.11
N ILE A 5 -3.90 27.48 0.90
CA ILE A 5 -4.68 27.53 -0.34
C ILE A 5 -3.92 28.40 -1.33
N MET A 6 -3.11 27.78 -2.20
CA MET A 6 -2.41 28.49 -3.28
C MET A 6 -3.42 29.03 -4.32
N GLN A 7 -3.61 30.35 -4.34
CA GLN A 7 -4.46 31.02 -5.33
C GLN A 7 -3.63 31.57 -6.50
N PHE A 8 -3.65 30.86 -7.64
CA PHE A 8 -3.05 31.33 -8.89
C PHE A 8 -4.03 32.19 -9.70
N LYS A 9 -3.64 33.43 -10.03
CA LYS A 9 -4.33 34.30 -10.99
C LYS A 9 -3.84 34.01 -12.41
N ILE A 10 -4.71 34.21 -13.40
CA ILE A 10 -4.45 33.85 -14.81
C ILE A 10 -4.52 35.12 -15.69
N PRO A 11 -3.40 35.61 -16.24
CA PRO A 11 -3.38 36.44 -17.44
C PRO A 11 -3.72 35.59 -18.67
N ARG A 12 -4.31 36.21 -19.70
CA ARG A 12 -4.44 35.61 -21.04
C ARG A 12 -3.45 36.30 -21.97
N ASP A 13 -2.82 35.57 -22.86
CA ASP A 13 -2.35 36.13 -24.13
C ASP A 13 -2.46 35.10 -25.27
N THR A 14 -2.07 35.51 -26.46
CA THR A 14 -2.64 35.07 -27.73
C THR A 14 -1.59 34.58 -28.74
N ASN A 15 -2.09 33.88 -29.78
CA ASN A 15 -1.35 33.22 -30.86
C ASN A 15 -0.73 31.85 -30.47
N GLU A 16 -0.64 30.86 -31.35
CA GLU A 16 -1.03 30.81 -32.77
C GLU A 16 -2.17 29.80 -33.03
N ILE A 17 -2.90 29.99 -34.15
CA ILE A 17 -4.02 29.13 -34.56
C ILE A 17 -3.79 28.61 -35.98
N GLN A 18 -3.63 27.29 -36.14
CA GLN A 18 -3.88 26.59 -37.40
C GLN A 18 -4.62 25.27 -37.11
N ASN A 19 -5.78 25.07 -37.74
CA ASN A 19 -6.65 23.88 -37.70
C ASN A 19 -6.83 23.24 -36.30
N GLY A 20 -7.58 23.94 -35.45
CA GLY A 20 -7.47 23.84 -33.99
C GLY A 20 -8.27 22.75 -33.27
N ARG A 21 -7.81 21.50 -33.30
CA ARG A 21 -7.91 20.58 -32.12
C ARG A 21 -6.63 19.77 -31.97
N ARG A 22 -5.97 19.89 -30.81
CA ARG A 22 -4.86 19.01 -30.42
C ARG A 22 -5.43 17.69 -29.91
N SER A 23 -4.91 16.56 -30.41
CA SER A 23 -5.19 15.23 -29.86
C SER A 23 -4.19 14.90 -28.76
N GLY A 24 -4.63 14.24 -27.68
CA GLY A 24 -3.75 13.80 -26.60
C GLY A 24 -2.88 12.58 -26.94
N GLY A 25 -3.07 11.96 -28.12
CA GLY A 25 -2.34 10.75 -28.53
C GLY A 25 -2.71 9.48 -27.76
N TYR A 26 -3.70 9.57 -26.84
CA TYR A 26 -4.21 8.44 -26.07
C TYR A 26 -4.69 7.31 -26.99
N LYS A 27 -4.27 6.10 -26.67
CA LYS A 27 -4.79 4.87 -27.26
C LYS A 27 -6.08 4.46 -26.53
N PRO A 28 -7.01 3.71 -27.18
CA PRO A 28 -8.20 3.20 -26.51
C PRO A 28 -7.86 2.25 -25.34
N THR A 29 -8.84 1.96 -24.50
CA THR A 29 -8.74 0.97 -23.42
C THR A 29 -8.27 -0.40 -23.95
N HIS A 30 -7.49 -1.14 -23.16
CA HIS A 30 -7.16 -2.55 -23.42
C HIS A 30 -8.32 -3.51 -23.11
N TRP A 31 -9.29 -3.03 -22.34
CA TRP A 31 -10.51 -3.75 -21.99
C TRP A 31 -11.68 -2.97 -22.60
N ASP A 32 -12.12 -3.37 -23.79
CA ASP A 32 -13.37 -2.86 -24.36
C ASP A 32 -14.58 -3.48 -23.63
N PHE A 33 -15.77 -2.96 -23.90
CA PHE A 33 -17.00 -3.44 -23.26
C PHE A 33 -17.18 -4.96 -23.42
N ASN A 34 -16.96 -5.49 -24.63
CA ASN A 34 -17.07 -6.92 -24.92
C ASN A 34 -16.06 -7.75 -24.12
N SER A 35 -14.83 -7.26 -23.97
CA SER A 35 -13.80 -7.90 -23.13
C SER A 35 -14.26 -7.94 -21.67
N ILE A 36 -14.73 -6.82 -21.11
CA ILE A 36 -15.20 -6.75 -19.72
C ILE A 36 -16.38 -7.70 -19.49
N GLN A 37 -17.37 -7.71 -20.39
CA GLN A 37 -18.55 -8.57 -20.25
C GLN A 37 -18.28 -10.06 -20.49
N SER A 38 -17.27 -10.42 -21.29
CA SER A 38 -16.96 -11.83 -21.63
C SER A 38 -16.14 -12.59 -20.57
N PHE A 39 -15.59 -11.93 -19.55
CA PHE A 39 -14.91 -12.64 -18.45
C PHE A 39 -15.89 -13.48 -17.63
N GLU A 40 -15.86 -14.80 -17.80
CA GLU A 40 -16.57 -15.72 -16.89
C GLU A 40 -15.91 -15.66 -15.49
N PHE A 41 -16.74 -15.55 -14.45
CA PHE A 41 -16.33 -15.67 -13.05
C PHE A 41 -17.15 -16.78 -12.40
N GLU A 42 -16.49 -17.67 -11.64
CA GLU A 42 -17.22 -18.72 -10.92
C GLU A 42 -18.13 -18.07 -9.88
N HIS A 43 -19.45 -18.29 -9.99
CA HIS A 43 -20.38 -17.91 -8.94
C HIS A 43 -20.04 -18.71 -7.68
N MET A 44 -19.59 -18.01 -6.63
CA MET A 44 -19.15 -18.64 -5.39
C MET A 44 -20.32 -19.33 -4.70
N GLN A 45 -20.42 -20.64 -4.93
CA GLN A 45 -21.46 -21.52 -4.38
C GLN A 45 -21.43 -21.48 -2.84
N GLU A 46 -22.59 -21.65 -2.23
CA GLU A 46 -22.83 -21.63 -0.77
C GLU A 46 -21.78 -22.41 0.04
N LYS A 47 -21.40 -23.61 -0.44
CA LYS A 47 -20.32 -24.48 0.09
C LYS A 47 -18.95 -23.78 0.28
N HIS A 48 -18.66 -22.71 -0.49
CA HIS A 48 -17.43 -21.94 -0.39
C HIS A 48 -17.52 -20.89 0.72
N VAL A 49 -18.70 -20.32 0.95
CA VAL A 49 -18.98 -19.38 2.05
C VAL A 49 -18.90 -20.12 3.38
N GLU A 50 -19.61 -21.23 3.53
CA GLU A 50 -19.54 -22.12 4.71
C GLU A 50 -18.09 -22.53 5.03
N LYS A 51 -17.28 -22.81 3.99
CA LYS A 51 -15.87 -23.16 4.14
C LYS A 51 -15.03 -21.98 4.62
N VAL A 52 -15.27 -20.77 4.13
CA VAL A 52 -14.56 -19.55 4.57
C VAL A 52 -14.93 -19.21 6.01
N GLU A 53 -16.20 -19.25 6.40
CA GLU A 53 -16.62 -19.10 7.81
C GLU A 53 -15.93 -20.14 8.72
N THR A 54 -15.90 -21.39 8.28
CA THR A 54 -15.20 -22.49 8.98
C THR A 54 -13.68 -22.27 9.09
N LEU A 55 -13.06 -21.57 8.14
CA LEU A 55 -11.64 -21.23 8.16
C LEU A 55 -11.36 -20.01 9.04
N ILE A 56 -12.19 -18.97 8.96
CA ILE A 56 -12.15 -17.80 9.86
C ILE A 56 -12.23 -18.28 11.32
N GLU A 57 -13.18 -19.14 11.66
CA GLU A 57 -13.31 -19.69 13.02
C GLU A 57 -12.15 -20.59 13.46
N LYS A 58 -11.30 -21.08 12.55
CA LYS A 58 -10.04 -21.79 12.89
C LYS A 58 -8.89 -20.79 13.09
N VAL A 59 -8.72 -19.84 12.18
CA VAL A 59 -7.67 -18.81 12.24
C VAL A 59 -7.87 -17.89 13.45
N LYS A 60 -9.13 -17.57 13.80
CA LYS A 60 -9.51 -16.88 15.04
C LYS A 60 -9.05 -17.61 16.30
N LYS A 61 -9.22 -18.93 16.36
CA LYS A 61 -8.76 -19.76 17.49
C LYS A 61 -7.24 -19.82 17.55
N LEU A 62 -6.57 -19.96 16.41
CA LEU A 62 -5.11 -19.89 16.28
C LEU A 62 -4.57 -18.54 16.80
N LEU A 63 -5.17 -17.43 16.37
CA LEU A 63 -4.78 -16.07 16.72
C LEU A 63 -4.92 -15.79 18.22
N LEU A 64 -6.03 -16.22 18.84
CA LEU A 64 -6.26 -16.09 20.29
C LEU A 64 -5.40 -17.05 21.14
N GLN A 65 -4.89 -18.13 20.55
CA GLN A 65 -3.98 -19.09 21.20
C GLN A 65 -2.51 -18.68 21.12
N GLU A 66 -2.03 -18.25 19.94
CA GLU A 66 -0.63 -17.81 19.76
C GLU A 66 -0.40 -16.39 20.27
N GLN A 67 -1.38 -15.47 20.08
CA GLN A 67 -1.28 -14.03 20.36
C GLN A 67 -0.01 -13.36 19.79
N ARG A 68 0.52 -13.95 18.71
CA ARG A 68 1.81 -13.65 18.10
C ARG A 68 1.69 -12.52 17.08
N LEU A 69 2.58 -11.54 17.17
CA LEU A 69 2.55 -10.32 16.35
C LEU A 69 2.83 -10.62 14.87
N GLU A 70 3.68 -11.61 14.59
CA GLU A 70 4.00 -12.08 13.25
C GLU A 70 2.77 -12.66 12.53
N LEU A 71 1.87 -13.34 13.26
CA LEU A 71 0.60 -13.83 12.71
C LEU A 71 -0.33 -12.66 12.34
N ILE A 72 -0.34 -11.58 13.13
CA ILE A 72 -1.10 -10.36 12.81
C ILE A 72 -0.52 -9.67 11.56
N ASP A 73 0.82 -9.62 11.43
CA ASP A 73 1.48 -9.11 10.21
C ASP A 73 1.17 -9.99 8.98
N ASP A 74 1.19 -11.31 9.13
CA ASP A 74 0.85 -12.23 8.04
C ASP A 74 -0.60 -12.07 7.58
N LEU A 75 -1.57 -12.05 8.49
CA LEU A 75 -2.99 -11.79 8.17
C LEU A 75 -3.19 -10.42 7.49
N ARG A 76 -2.41 -9.40 7.90
CA ARG A 76 -2.41 -8.07 7.30
C ARG A 76 -1.82 -8.06 5.89
N ARG A 77 -0.67 -8.69 5.66
CA ARG A 77 -0.02 -8.76 4.34
C ARG A 77 -0.86 -9.58 3.35
N LEU A 78 -1.52 -10.63 3.82
CA LEU A 78 -2.42 -11.47 3.03
C LEU A 78 -3.78 -10.81 2.74
N GLY A 79 -4.07 -9.62 3.28
CA GLY A 79 -5.32 -8.88 3.07
C GLY A 79 -6.50 -9.31 3.94
N ILE A 80 -6.40 -10.46 4.63
CA ILE A 80 -7.49 -11.10 5.38
C ILE A 80 -7.67 -10.60 6.82
N SER A 81 -6.86 -9.63 7.29
CA SER A 81 -6.98 -9.05 8.64
C SER A 81 -8.33 -8.39 8.95
N CYS A 82 -9.12 -8.03 7.94
CA CYS A 82 -10.48 -7.49 8.08
C CYS A 82 -11.43 -8.42 8.86
N HIS A 83 -11.29 -9.74 8.68
CA HIS A 83 -12.10 -10.78 9.35
C HIS A 83 -11.79 -10.94 10.84
N PHE A 84 -10.66 -10.41 11.31
CA PHE A 84 -10.11 -10.64 12.65
C PHE A 84 -9.95 -9.34 13.45
N ARG A 85 -10.61 -8.26 13.02
CA ARG A 85 -10.39 -6.91 13.58
C ARG A 85 -10.56 -6.87 15.10
N HIS A 86 -11.59 -7.51 15.63
CA HIS A 86 -11.88 -7.51 17.07
C HIS A 86 -10.81 -8.25 17.88
N GLU A 87 -10.35 -9.40 17.37
CA GLU A 87 -9.32 -10.24 18.00
C GLU A 87 -7.94 -9.56 17.93
N ILE A 88 -7.62 -8.92 16.82
CA ILE A 88 -6.38 -8.12 16.66
C ILE A 88 -6.43 -6.92 17.60
N ASP A 89 -7.53 -6.17 17.64
CA ASP A 89 -7.71 -5.04 18.56
C ASP A 89 -7.56 -5.49 20.02
N GLN A 90 -8.10 -6.65 20.41
CA GLN A 90 -7.91 -7.22 21.77
C GLN A 90 -6.43 -7.51 22.07
N ILE A 91 -5.72 -8.22 21.19
CA ILE A 91 -4.32 -8.61 21.39
C ILE A 91 -3.42 -7.38 21.43
N LEU A 92 -3.62 -6.41 20.53
CA LEU A 92 -2.84 -5.17 20.49
C LEU A 92 -3.13 -4.27 21.70
N ASN A 93 -4.37 -4.20 22.20
CA ASN A 93 -4.67 -3.51 23.46
C ASN A 93 -3.95 -4.17 24.65
N SER A 94 -3.97 -5.51 24.74
CA SER A 94 -3.26 -6.24 25.80
C SER A 94 -1.76 -5.96 25.75
N LYS A 95 -1.14 -6.07 24.57
CA LYS A 95 0.28 -5.76 24.38
C LYS A 95 0.61 -4.28 24.61
N TYR A 96 -0.28 -3.34 24.30
CA TYR A 96 -0.06 -1.91 24.57
C TYR A 96 -0.06 -1.58 26.06
N LEU A 97 -1.00 -2.17 26.82
CA LEU A 97 -1.14 -1.96 28.25
C LEU A 97 -0.05 -2.67 29.08
N ASP A 98 0.55 -3.74 28.54
CA ASP A 98 1.67 -4.40 29.21
C ASP A 98 2.96 -3.54 29.13
N LYS A 99 3.29 -2.94 30.27
CA LYS A 99 4.50 -2.17 30.54
C LYS A 99 5.62 -3.02 31.15
N ASN A 100 5.34 -4.28 31.47
CA ASN A 100 6.24 -5.22 32.13
C ASN A 100 6.91 -6.21 31.16
N GLU A 101 6.78 -6.01 29.83
CA GLU A 101 7.68 -6.65 28.85
C GLU A 101 9.11 -6.09 29.01
N THR A 102 9.79 -6.67 30.01
CA THR A 102 11.23 -6.63 30.27
C THR A 102 11.95 -7.79 29.59
N ASP A 103 11.32 -8.43 28.60
CA ASP A 103 11.99 -9.37 27.70
C ASP A 103 13.14 -8.68 26.97
N GLU A 104 14.13 -9.46 26.57
CA GLU A 104 15.31 -8.98 25.84
C GLU A 104 14.87 -8.40 24.49
N ARG A 105 14.77 -7.06 24.44
CA ARG A 105 14.26 -6.34 23.28
C ARG A 105 15.21 -6.43 22.10
N ASP A 106 15.05 -7.46 21.30
CA ASP A 106 15.63 -7.50 19.98
C ASP A 106 14.98 -6.44 19.05
N LEU A 107 15.70 -6.09 17.99
CA LEU A 107 15.28 -5.04 17.07
C LEU A 107 14.05 -5.43 16.23
N TYR A 108 13.91 -6.70 15.87
CA TYR A 108 12.79 -7.22 15.08
C TYR A 108 11.48 -7.13 15.87
N SER A 109 11.44 -7.68 17.08
CA SER A 109 10.26 -7.68 17.94
C SER A 109 9.84 -6.25 18.32
N THR A 110 10.81 -5.38 18.64
CA THR A 110 10.53 -3.98 18.98
C THR A 110 9.97 -3.22 17.78
N ALA A 111 10.58 -3.36 16.61
CA ALA A 111 10.10 -2.70 15.39
C ALA A 111 8.74 -3.24 14.92
N LEU A 112 8.50 -4.55 14.99
CA LEU A 112 7.23 -5.17 14.63
C LEU A 112 6.09 -4.72 15.56
N ARG A 113 6.32 -4.73 16.89
CA ARG A 113 5.37 -4.21 17.89
C ARG A 113 5.05 -2.73 17.62
N PHE A 114 6.05 -1.92 17.33
CA PHE A 114 5.87 -0.50 16.96
C PHE A 114 5.05 -0.31 15.67
N ILE A 115 5.36 -1.07 14.61
CA ILE A 115 4.64 -1.03 13.32
C ILE A 115 3.16 -1.36 13.52
N LEU A 116 2.85 -2.46 14.21
CA LEU A 116 1.47 -2.92 14.37
C LEU A 116 0.67 -1.95 15.25
N LEU A 117 1.22 -1.56 16.40
CA LEU A 117 0.55 -0.61 17.30
C LEU A 117 0.23 0.72 16.58
N ARG A 118 1.19 1.33 15.87
CA ARG A 118 0.90 2.59 15.14
C ARG A 118 -0.10 2.44 14.00
N GLN A 119 -0.11 1.33 13.26
CA GLN A 119 -1.12 1.14 12.20
C GLN A 119 -2.53 0.93 12.72
N TYR A 120 -2.69 0.39 13.93
CA TYR A 120 -3.97 0.25 14.61
C TYR A 120 -4.29 1.46 15.52
N GLY A 121 -3.61 2.59 15.33
CA GLY A 121 -3.91 3.88 15.95
C GLY A 121 -3.34 4.10 17.36
N PHE A 122 -2.55 3.16 17.90
CA PHE A 122 -1.95 3.32 19.22
C PHE A 122 -0.78 4.31 19.19
N ASN A 123 -0.82 5.31 20.07
CA ASN A 123 0.26 6.25 20.26
C ASN A 123 1.45 5.58 20.99
N VAL A 124 2.49 5.23 20.23
CA VAL A 124 3.76 4.67 20.72
C VAL A 124 4.89 5.64 20.41
N SER A 125 5.67 6.06 21.40
CA SER A 125 6.80 6.98 21.21
C SER A 125 7.93 6.38 20.36
N GLN A 126 8.63 7.21 19.59
CA GLN A 126 9.90 6.86 18.93
C GLN A 126 11.00 6.42 19.90
N GLU A 127 10.91 6.81 21.18
CA GLU A 127 11.92 6.53 22.23
C GLU A 127 12.08 5.02 22.52
N VAL A 128 11.17 4.16 22.04
CA VAL A 128 11.34 2.70 22.12
C VAL A 128 12.57 2.19 21.37
N PHE A 129 13.11 2.97 20.44
CA PHE A 129 14.33 2.65 19.68
C PHE A 129 15.61 3.24 20.30
N ASP A 130 15.54 4.00 21.39
CA ASP A 130 16.69 4.71 21.94
C ASP A 130 17.77 3.78 22.50
N CYS A 131 17.38 2.58 22.96
CA CYS A 131 18.31 1.54 23.38
C CYS A 131 19.27 1.08 22.27
N PHE A 132 18.85 1.17 21.00
CA PHE A 132 19.63 0.70 19.84
C PHE A 132 20.57 1.77 19.25
N LYS A 133 20.56 3.00 19.76
CA LYS A 133 21.26 4.15 19.14
C LYS A 133 22.79 4.03 19.12
N ASN A 134 23.38 3.17 19.95
CA ASN A 134 24.83 2.98 20.04
C ASN A 134 25.34 1.74 19.28
N ASP A 135 24.43 0.88 18.82
CA ASP A 135 24.76 -0.41 18.23
C ASP A 135 25.13 -0.28 16.75
N LYS A 136 25.90 -1.24 16.23
CA LYS A 136 26.34 -1.22 14.84
C LYS A 136 25.42 -2.05 13.96
N ALA A 137 25.47 -1.76 12.66
CA ALA A 137 24.82 -2.56 11.63
C ALA A 137 25.35 -4.01 11.50
N THR A 138 26.35 -4.40 12.28
CA THR A 138 26.82 -5.79 12.44
C THR A 138 26.05 -6.54 13.53
N ASP A 139 25.44 -5.82 14.46
CA ASP A 139 24.97 -6.35 15.74
C ASP A 139 23.47 -6.73 15.66
N PHE A 140 22.83 -6.38 14.54
CA PHE A 140 21.45 -6.71 14.18
C PHE A 140 21.38 -7.70 13.01
N ASP A 141 20.41 -8.62 13.04
CA ASP A 141 20.14 -9.51 11.92
C ASP A 141 19.45 -8.76 10.75
N THR A 142 19.23 -9.43 9.62
CA THR A 142 18.64 -8.80 8.43
C THR A 142 17.13 -8.56 8.58
N LYS A 143 16.42 -9.39 9.36
CA LYS A 143 14.99 -9.21 9.63
C LYS A 143 14.75 -8.01 10.55
N GLY A 144 15.55 -7.83 11.60
CA GLY A 144 15.50 -6.67 12.49
C GLY A 144 15.78 -5.35 11.76
N LEU A 145 16.80 -5.32 10.91
CA LEU A 145 17.06 -4.14 10.07
C LEU A 145 15.93 -3.87 9.05
N LEU A 146 15.29 -4.91 8.50
CA LEU A 146 14.14 -4.75 7.61
C LEU A 146 12.90 -4.21 8.35
N GLN A 147 12.59 -4.71 9.56
CA GLN A 147 11.50 -4.15 10.35
C GLN A 147 11.80 -2.74 10.86
N LEU A 148 13.05 -2.42 11.22
CA LEU A 148 13.44 -1.04 11.56
C LEU A 148 13.28 -0.08 10.37
N TYR A 149 13.62 -0.53 9.16
CA TYR A 149 13.35 0.20 7.92
C TYR A 149 11.86 0.47 7.75
N GLU A 150 11.01 -0.56 7.82
CA GLU A 150 9.54 -0.42 7.68
C GLU A 150 8.93 0.48 8.78
N ALA A 151 9.34 0.29 10.04
CA ALA A 151 8.91 1.10 11.19
C ALA A 151 9.15 2.59 10.97
N SER A 152 10.27 2.96 10.34
CA SER A 152 10.63 4.35 10.10
C SER A 152 9.65 5.11 9.18
N PHE A 153 8.86 4.42 8.35
CA PHE A 153 7.85 5.05 7.49
C PHE A 153 6.55 5.41 8.24
N LEU A 154 6.40 4.96 9.49
CA LEU A 154 5.33 5.38 10.40
C LEU A 154 5.71 6.61 11.22
N ALA A 155 6.81 7.28 10.90
CA ALA A 155 7.20 8.55 11.50
C ALA A 155 6.15 9.65 11.25
N THR A 156 6.06 10.55 12.22
CA THR A 156 5.33 11.82 12.14
C THR A 156 6.29 13.01 12.16
N HIS A 157 5.79 14.24 12.12
CA HIS A 157 6.63 15.43 12.10
C HIS A 157 7.35 15.65 13.44
N GLY A 158 8.69 15.67 13.41
CA GLY A 158 9.55 15.87 14.59
C GLY A 158 10.24 14.61 15.11
N GLU A 159 10.03 13.45 14.47
CA GLU A 159 10.57 12.17 14.93
C GLU A 159 11.96 11.85 14.36
N GLU A 160 12.95 12.60 14.84
CA GLU A 160 14.36 12.50 14.43
C GLU A 160 14.96 11.10 14.65
N THR A 161 14.51 10.35 15.66
CA THR A 161 14.99 8.98 15.91
C THR A 161 14.57 8.04 14.79
N LEU A 162 13.34 8.17 14.28
CA LEU A 162 12.84 7.38 13.17
C LEU A 162 13.50 7.79 11.84
N GLU A 163 13.79 9.08 11.66
CA GLU A 163 14.56 9.57 10.51
C GLU A 163 15.99 9.02 10.50
N MET A 164 16.69 9.01 11.64
CA MET A 164 18.01 8.39 11.78
C MET A 164 17.95 6.87 11.55
N ALA A 165 16.95 6.20 12.13
CA ALA A 165 16.71 4.76 11.93
C ALA A 165 16.49 4.42 10.45
N LYS A 166 15.71 5.21 9.72
CA LYS A 166 15.50 5.08 8.28
C LYS A 166 16.81 5.11 7.51
N GLN A 167 17.63 6.12 7.76
CA GLN A 167 18.90 6.33 7.05
C GLN A 167 19.90 5.20 7.39
N PHE A 168 19.97 4.80 8.65
CA PHE A 168 20.79 3.69 9.13
C PHE A 168 20.38 2.35 8.51
N ALA A 169 19.10 1.99 8.58
CA ALA A 169 18.58 0.73 8.03
C ALA A 169 18.70 0.69 6.51
N THR A 170 18.33 1.78 5.80
CA THR A 170 18.49 1.89 4.33
C THR A 170 19.92 1.66 3.89
N LYS A 171 20.90 2.28 4.58
CA LYS A 171 22.33 2.13 4.26
C LYS A 171 22.83 0.71 4.54
N SER A 172 22.40 0.12 5.65
CA SER A 172 22.81 -1.21 6.09
C SER A 172 22.25 -2.32 5.19
N LEU A 173 20.96 -2.27 4.86
CA LEU A 173 20.31 -3.21 3.94
C LEU A 173 20.89 -3.11 2.53
N LYS A 174 21.09 -1.90 1.99
CA LYS A 174 21.73 -1.71 0.68
C LYS A 174 23.17 -2.24 0.63
N LYS A 175 23.95 -2.09 1.71
CA LYS A 175 25.26 -2.73 1.83
C LYS A 175 25.13 -4.26 1.78
N ARG A 176 24.21 -4.85 2.54
CA ARG A 176 24.03 -6.31 2.59
C ARG A 176 23.64 -6.90 1.23
N VAL A 177 22.74 -6.24 0.49
CA VAL A 177 22.38 -6.63 -0.88
C VAL A 177 23.59 -6.58 -1.82
N VAL A 178 24.32 -5.46 -1.85
CA VAL A 178 25.49 -5.26 -2.74
C VAL A 178 26.66 -6.21 -2.42
N ASN A 179 26.84 -6.56 -1.15
CA ASN A 179 27.89 -7.47 -0.70
C ASN A 179 27.46 -8.96 -0.74
N HIS A 180 26.22 -9.26 -1.14
CA HIS A 180 25.61 -10.59 -1.05
C HIS A 180 25.64 -11.21 0.37
N GLU A 181 25.50 -10.38 1.41
CA GLU A 181 25.46 -10.76 2.84
C GLU A 181 24.07 -11.31 3.28
N ILE A 182 23.27 -11.84 2.34
CA ILE A 182 21.91 -12.38 2.59
C ILE A 182 21.76 -13.71 1.83
N GLU A 183 21.85 -14.83 2.55
CA GLU A 183 21.78 -16.19 1.98
C GLU A 183 20.33 -16.64 1.69
N ASP A 184 19.37 -16.21 2.51
CA ASP A 184 17.95 -16.51 2.35
C ASP A 184 17.38 -15.69 1.17
N ILE A 185 17.08 -16.39 0.06
CA ILE A 185 16.54 -15.83 -1.18
C ILE A 185 15.18 -15.14 -0.95
N HIS A 186 14.34 -15.64 -0.04
CA HIS A 186 13.05 -15.05 0.27
C HIS A 186 13.20 -13.77 1.10
N LEU A 187 14.15 -13.75 2.03
CA LEU A 187 14.51 -12.54 2.78
C LEU A 187 15.18 -11.50 1.87
N LEU A 188 16.08 -11.91 0.97
CA LEU A 188 16.71 -11.02 -0.02
C LEU A 188 15.64 -10.35 -0.90
N SER A 189 14.74 -11.13 -1.50
CA SER A 189 13.65 -10.60 -2.32
C SER A 189 12.72 -9.65 -1.53
N SER A 190 12.48 -9.94 -0.25
CA SER A 190 11.71 -9.07 0.65
C SER A 190 12.42 -7.75 0.94
N VAL A 191 13.75 -7.78 1.14
CA VAL A 191 14.58 -6.59 1.34
C VAL A 191 14.67 -5.74 0.07
N GLU A 192 14.84 -6.35 -1.10
CA GLU A 192 14.85 -5.64 -2.38
C GLU A 192 13.51 -4.97 -2.68
N ALA A 193 12.39 -5.67 -2.46
CA ALA A 193 11.05 -5.10 -2.61
C ALA A 193 10.82 -3.90 -1.68
N ALA A 194 11.13 -4.03 -0.38
CA ALA A 194 10.97 -2.94 0.58
C ALA A 194 11.86 -1.74 0.26
N LEU A 195 13.12 -1.97 -0.16
CA LEU A 195 14.06 -0.91 -0.57
C LEU A 195 13.66 -0.20 -1.87
N GLU A 196 12.87 -0.84 -2.74
CA GLU A 196 12.21 -0.19 -3.87
C GLU A 196 11.00 0.63 -3.41
N PHE A 197 10.14 0.05 -2.56
CA PHE A 197 8.94 0.70 -2.05
C PHE A 197 8.47 0.08 -0.70
N PRO A 198 8.30 0.89 0.37
CA PRO A 198 8.05 0.38 1.72
C PRO A 198 6.61 -0.14 1.90
N SER A 199 6.44 -1.18 2.70
CA SER A 199 5.15 -1.86 2.92
C SER A 199 4.08 -0.93 3.52
N HIS A 200 4.44 0.05 4.34
CA HIS A 200 3.46 1.02 4.87
C HIS A 200 2.79 1.89 3.80
N TRP A 201 3.45 2.08 2.65
CA TRP A 201 2.92 2.81 1.50
C TRP A 201 2.27 1.90 0.44
N MET A 202 2.39 0.57 0.57
CA MET A 202 1.76 -0.39 -0.35
C MET A 202 0.25 -0.53 -0.09
N VAL A 203 -0.55 -0.47 -1.15
CA VAL A 203 -1.94 -0.96 -1.12
C VAL A 203 -1.91 -2.48 -1.02
N GLN A 204 -2.68 -3.07 -0.12
CA GLN A 204 -2.72 -4.52 0.07
C GLN A 204 -3.24 -5.25 -1.18
N MET A 205 -4.46 -4.93 -1.64
CA MET A 205 -5.13 -5.69 -2.72
C MET A 205 -4.29 -5.88 -4.00
N PRO A 206 -3.71 -4.85 -4.64
CA PRO A 206 -2.87 -5.03 -5.83
C PRO A 206 -1.60 -5.86 -5.64
N ASN A 207 -1.16 -6.05 -4.38
CA ASN A 207 0.01 -6.83 -4.02
C ASN A 207 -0.35 -8.17 -3.36
N ALA A 208 -1.64 -8.45 -3.11
CA ALA A 208 -2.11 -9.63 -2.38
C ALA A 208 -1.60 -10.94 -3.00
N LYS A 209 -1.66 -11.09 -4.33
CA LYS A 209 -1.08 -12.24 -5.05
C LYS A 209 0.39 -12.47 -4.70
N ALA A 210 1.21 -11.40 -4.68
CA ALA A 210 2.63 -11.49 -4.37
C ALA A 210 2.89 -11.84 -2.89
N PHE A 211 2.06 -11.35 -1.96
CA PHE A 211 2.13 -11.74 -0.55
C PHE A 211 1.71 -13.20 -0.33
N VAL A 212 0.64 -13.68 -0.98
CA VAL A 212 0.25 -15.11 -0.96
C VAL A 212 1.36 -15.97 -1.56
N ASP A 213 1.95 -15.57 -2.70
CA ASP A 213 3.08 -16.26 -3.34
C ASP A 213 4.35 -16.29 -2.49
N ALA A 214 4.59 -15.29 -1.64
CA ALA A 214 5.69 -15.27 -0.70
C ALA A 214 5.40 -16.15 0.52
N TYR A 215 4.18 -16.08 1.06
CA TYR A 215 3.73 -16.88 2.19
C TYR A 215 3.70 -18.38 1.86
N LYS A 216 3.21 -18.76 0.68
CA LYS A 216 3.18 -20.14 0.12
C LYS A 216 4.56 -20.79 0.00
N LYS A 217 5.65 -20.02 0.07
CA LYS A 217 7.05 -20.48 -0.01
C LYS A 217 7.77 -20.56 1.35
N ARG A 218 7.16 -20.05 2.43
CA ARG A 218 7.78 -20.02 3.76
C ARG A 218 7.81 -21.42 4.41
N PRO A 219 8.92 -21.82 5.08
CA PRO A 219 8.95 -23.06 5.86
C PRO A 219 7.97 -23.09 7.04
N ASP A 220 7.60 -21.93 7.58
CA ASP A 220 6.68 -21.75 8.71
C ASP A 220 5.24 -21.39 8.30
N MET A 221 4.90 -21.57 7.01
CA MET A 221 3.58 -21.30 6.45
C MET A 221 2.48 -22.13 7.13
N ASN A 222 1.43 -21.46 7.61
CA ASN A 222 0.25 -22.14 8.18
C ASN A 222 -0.78 -22.45 7.07
N PRO A 223 -1.11 -23.72 6.81
CA PRO A 223 -1.97 -24.10 5.69
C PRO A 223 -3.41 -23.61 5.82
N ILE A 224 -3.91 -23.38 7.05
CA ILE A 224 -5.26 -22.86 7.29
C ILE A 224 -5.32 -21.37 6.91
N VAL A 225 -4.26 -20.62 7.26
CA VAL A 225 -4.11 -19.20 6.91
C VAL A 225 -3.93 -19.02 5.40
N LEU A 226 -3.12 -19.87 4.76
CA LEU A 226 -2.95 -19.86 3.30
C LEU A 226 -4.24 -20.24 2.56
N GLU A 227 -4.97 -21.28 3.02
CA GLU A 227 -6.23 -21.69 2.40
C GLU A 227 -7.30 -20.59 2.51
N LEU A 228 -7.38 -19.91 3.66
CA LEU A 228 -8.26 -18.75 3.83
C LEU A 228 -7.86 -17.60 2.88
N ALA A 229 -6.58 -17.23 2.83
CA ALA A 229 -6.11 -16.14 1.98
C ALA A 229 -6.37 -16.40 0.48
N ILE A 230 -6.23 -17.63 0.01
CA ILE A 230 -6.53 -18.02 -1.38
C ILE A 230 -8.03 -17.94 -1.66
N LEU A 231 -8.89 -18.42 -0.75
CA LEU A 231 -10.34 -18.40 -0.94
C LEU A 231 -10.92 -16.99 -0.85
N ASP A 232 -10.47 -16.19 0.11
CA ASP A 232 -10.91 -14.80 0.27
C ASP A 232 -10.51 -13.93 -0.93
N LEU A 233 -9.25 -14.05 -1.39
CA LEU A 233 -8.79 -13.37 -2.61
C LEU A 233 -9.65 -13.74 -3.84
N ARG A 234 -10.07 -15.00 -3.98
CA ARG A 234 -10.97 -15.44 -5.06
C ARG A 234 -12.39 -14.87 -4.91
N ILE A 235 -12.95 -14.81 -3.69
CA ILE A 235 -14.26 -14.20 -3.42
C ILE A 235 -14.24 -12.72 -3.77
N VAL A 236 -13.26 -11.98 -3.25
CA VAL A 236 -13.11 -10.53 -3.45
C VAL A 236 -12.84 -10.21 -4.93
N GLN A 237 -12.03 -11.03 -5.62
CA GLN A 237 -11.83 -10.93 -7.08
C GLN A 237 -13.15 -11.11 -7.86
N ALA A 238 -13.95 -12.13 -7.53
CA ALA A 238 -15.23 -12.38 -8.18
C ALA A 238 -16.26 -11.27 -7.93
N GLN A 239 -16.29 -10.69 -6.71
CA GLN A 239 -17.12 -9.53 -6.38
C GLN A 239 -16.72 -8.30 -7.21
N PHE A 240 -15.43 -7.93 -7.23
CA PHE A 240 -14.95 -6.81 -8.05
C PHE A 240 -15.19 -7.00 -9.55
N LEU A 241 -15.11 -8.23 -10.07
CA LEU A 241 -15.47 -8.52 -11.46
C LEU A 241 -16.97 -8.30 -11.74
N GLY A 242 -17.85 -8.73 -10.84
CA GLY A 242 -19.30 -8.49 -10.95
C GLY A 242 -19.64 -7.00 -10.90
N GLU A 243 -19.09 -6.28 -9.93
CA GLU A 243 -19.26 -4.83 -9.79
C GLU A 243 -18.71 -4.06 -10.99
N LEU A 244 -17.56 -4.48 -11.54
CA LEU A 244 -16.96 -3.89 -12.74
C LEU A 244 -17.82 -4.13 -13.99
N LYS A 245 -18.41 -5.32 -14.15
CA LYS A 245 -19.33 -5.60 -15.26
C LYS A 245 -20.58 -4.74 -15.20
N GLU A 246 -21.24 -4.66 -14.05
CA GLU A 246 -22.44 -3.84 -13.88
C GLU A 246 -22.13 -2.35 -14.01
N SER A 247 -21.02 -1.87 -13.42
CA SER A 247 -20.58 -0.48 -13.57
C SER A 247 -20.23 -0.14 -15.03
N SER A 248 -19.59 -1.07 -15.75
CA SER A 248 -19.28 -0.91 -17.17
C SER A 248 -20.54 -0.90 -18.04
N ARG A 249 -21.54 -1.74 -17.71
CA ARG A 249 -22.84 -1.78 -18.40
C ARG A 249 -23.62 -0.50 -18.18
N LEU A 250 -23.76 -0.06 -16.93
CA LEU A 250 -24.43 1.20 -16.59
C LEU A 250 -23.70 2.42 -17.20
N ALA A 251 -22.37 2.38 -17.32
CA ALA A 251 -21.61 3.43 -17.99
C ALA A 251 -21.81 3.45 -19.52
N ASP A 252 -21.99 2.30 -20.16
CA ASP A 252 -22.29 2.19 -21.60
C ASP A 252 -23.76 2.58 -21.89
N ASP A 253 -24.70 2.11 -21.06
CA ASP A 253 -26.11 2.51 -21.07
C ASP A 253 -26.27 4.04 -20.93
N MET A 254 -25.47 4.67 -20.05
CA MET A 254 -25.43 6.15 -19.93
C MET A 254 -24.69 6.81 -21.11
N GLY A 255 -23.56 6.27 -21.55
CA GLY A 255 -22.72 6.85 -22.60
C GLY A 255 -23.38 6.87 -23.97
N THR A 256 -24.19 5.86 -24.27
CA THR A 256 -24.98 5.75 -25.51
C THR A 256 -26.28 6.58 -25.50
N SER A 257 -26.74 7.03 -24.32
CA SER A 257 -27.96 7.84 -24.19
C SER A 257 -27.85 9.29 -24.70
N LEU A 258 -26.64 9.78 -24.96
CA LEU A 258 -26.34 11.20 -25.24
C LEU A 258 -25.31 11.39 -26.36
N ASP A 259 -25.57 10.80 -27.52
CA ASP A 259 -25.05 11.37 -28.77
C ASP A 259 -25.65 12.79 -29.00
N GLU A 260 -25.07 13.58 -29.90
CA GLU A 260 -25.48 14.96 -30.28
C GLU A 260 -25.35 16.08 -29.20
N GLY A 261 -25.09 15.77 -27.93
CA GLY A 261 -25.15 16.68 -26.76
C GLY A 261 -24.14 17.85 -26.62
N LYS A 262 -23.59 18.43 -27.71
CA LYS A 262 -22.78 19.68 -27.74
C LYS A 262 -21.68 19.83 -26.65
N ARG A 263 -20.55 19.12 -26.83
CA ARG A 263 -19.35 19.22 -25.97
C ARG A 263 -18.82 20.66 -25.75
N GLY A 264 -18.70 21.08 -24.49
CA GLY A 264 -17.68 22.04 -24.05
C GLY A 264 -17.90 22.72 -22.70
N ASP A 265 -17.06 22.41 -21.69
CA ASP A 265 -16.35 23.44 -20.90
C ASP A 265 -15.09 22.88 -20.16
N VAL A 266 -14.31 23.75 -19.51
CA VAL A 266 -12.96 23.56 -18.89
C VAL A 266 -12.79 24.46 -17.64
N PRO A 267 -11.71 24.44 -16.79
CA PRO A 267 -10.38 23.78 -16.81
C PRO A 267 -10.18 22.83 -15.58
N LYS A 268 -9.03 22.44 -14.99
CA LYS A 268 -7.61 22.89 -14.82
C LYS A 268 -6.63 21.65 -14.85
N ALA A 269 -5.41 21.52 -14.30
CA ALA A 269 -4.60 22.34 -13.35
C ALA A 269 -3.06 22.14 -13.31
N VAL A 270 -2.53 20.90 -13.41
CA VAL A 270 -1.24 20.50 -12.79
C VAL A 270 0.03 21.25 -13.25
N GLN A 271 0.01 21.95 -14.39
CA GLN A 271 1.21 22.47 -15.04
C GLN A 271 1.84 23.73 -14.42
N CYS A 272 1.30 24.28 -13.33
CA CYS A 272 1.89 25.47 -12.67
C CYS A 272 3.26 25.23 -12.00
N TYR A 273 3.57 24.01 -11.55
CA TYR A 273 4.77 23.78 -10.71
C TYR A 273 6.09 23.63 -11.48
N MET A 274 6.04 23.25 -12.77
CA MET A 274 7.24 22.80 -13.51
C MET A 274 8.18 23.92 -13.97
N TYR A 275 7.76 25.19 -13.95
CA TYR A 275 8.49 26.28 -14.60
C TYR A 275 9.16 27.30 -13.66
N GLU A 276 8.88 27.26 -12.35
CA GLU A 276 9.28 28.33 -11.43
C GLU A 276 10.66 28.14 -10.75
N ASN A 277 11.24 26.94 -10.79
CA ASN A 277 12.34 26.55 -9.88
C ASN A 277 13.73 26.37 -10.51
N HIS A 278 13.87 26.33 -11.85
CA HIS A 278 15.15 26.20 -12.59
C HIS A 278 16.17 25.14 -12.07
N ALA A 279 15.70 24.10 -11.38
CA ALA A 279 16.53 23.04 -10.81
C ALA A 279 16.86 21.94 -11.83
N SER A 280 17.87 21.11 -11.53
CA SER A 280 18.08 19.87 -12.29
C SER A 280 16.87 18.94 -12.12
N GLU A 281 16.51 18.19 -13.16
CA GLU A 281 15.39 17.26 -13.09
C GLU A 281 15.59 16.22 -11.96
N GLN A 282 16.84 15.78 -11.75
CA GLN A 282 17.18 14.81 -10.71
C GLN A 282 16.99 15.38 -9.30
N ASP A 283 17.26 16.67 -9.09
CA ASP A 283 17.08 17.34 -7.79
C ASP A 283 15.61 17.74 -7.57
N ALA A 284 14.89 18.14 -8.62
CA ALA A 284 13.43 18.30 -8.58
C ALA A 284 12.74 16.98 -8.19
N ARG A 285 13.15 15.84 -8.78
CA ARG A 285 12.66 14.50 -8.42
C ARG A 285 13.02 14.08 -6.99
N LYS A 286 14.20 14.48 -6.45
CA LYS A 286 14.54 14.29 -5.02
C LYS A 286 13.62 15.13 -4.13
N HIS A 287 13.40 16.40 -4.49
CA HIS A 287 12.55 17.33 -3.75
C HIS A 287 11.09 16.85 -3.72
N VAL A 288 10.52 16.42 -4.86
CA VAL A 288 9.16 15.84 -4.92
C VAL A 288 9.04 14.56 -4.07
N ARG A 289 10.05 13.68 -4.07
CA ARG A 289 10.08 12.51 -3.16
C ARG A 289 10.09 12.94 -1.68
N SER A 290 10.81 14.01 -1.33
CA SER A 290 10.80 14.59 0.02
C SER A 290 9.43 15.22 0.38
N LEU A 291 8.77 15.90 -0.55
CA LEU A 291 7.41 16.44 -0.34
C LEU A 291 6.37 15.32 -0.14
N ILE A 292 6.44 14.23 -0.91
CA ILE A 292 5.60 13.03 -0.72
C ILE A 292 5.81 12.46 0.69
N GLU A 293 7.06 12.36 1.14
CA GLU A 293 7.39 11.88 2.47
C GLU A 293 6.92 12.81 3.60
N GLN A 294 7.06 14.13 3.46
CA GLN A 294 6.51 15.11 4.41
C GLN A 294 4.99 15.03 4.46
N THR A 295 4.34 14.82 3.32
CA THR A 295 2.88 14.61 3.22
C THR A 295 2.45 13.34 3.95
N TRP A 296 3.19 12.24 3.81
CA TRP A 296 2.98 11.03 4.61
C TRP A 296 3.21 11.25 6.11
N LYS A 297 4.26 11.97 6.52
CA LYS A 297 4.51 12.30 7.93
C LYS A 297 3.40 13.17 8.56
N MET A 298 2.72 14.00 7.77
CA MET A 298 1.49 14.67 8.19
C MET A 298 0.30 13.70 8.25
N MET A 299 0.07 12.91 7.19
CA MET A 299 -1.04 11.95 7.11
C MET A 299 -0.99 10.93 8.26
N ASN A 300 0.19 10.39 8.58
CA ASN A 300 0.42 9.48 9.71
C ASN A 300 -0.05 10.06 11.05
N LYS A 301 0.09 11.37 11.25
CA LYS A 301 -0.40 12.04 12.46
C LYS A 301 -1.93 12.15 12.45
N GLU A 302 -2.52 12.63 11.35
CA GLU A 302 -3.97 12.76 11.19
C GLU A 302 -4.71 11.41 11.17
N MET A 303 -4.00 10.30 10.90
CA MET A 303 -4.51 8.93 11.04
C MET A 303 -4.58 8.47 12.51
N MET A 304 -3.66 8.89 13.37
CA MET A 304 -3.63 8.50 14.79
C MET A 304 -4.57 9.35 15.68
N ASP A 305 -4.80 10.61 15.32
CA ASP A 305 -5.60 11.58 16.10
C ASP A 305 -6.86 12.01 15.34
N SER A 306 -7.54 11.05 14.70
CA SER A 306 -8.65 11.32 13.77
C SER A 306 -10.03 11.30 14.46
N PRO A 307 -10.92 12.28 14.19
CA PRO A 307 -12.31 12.24 14.65
C PRO A 307 -13.21 11.37 13.75
N PHE A 308 -12.68 10.80 12.67
CA PHE A 308 -13.41 9.97 11.71
C PHE A 308 -13.29 8.47 12.03
N SER A 309 -14.17 7.65 11.46
CA SER A 309 -14.07 6.19 11.62
C SER A 309 -12.78 5.66 10.98
N THR A 310 -12.18 4.64 11.60
CA THR A 310 -10.95 4.00 11.13
C THR A 310 -11.04 3.53 9.67
N CYS A 311 -12.20 3.02 9.25
CA CYS A 311 -12.48 2.65 7.85
C CYS A 311 -12.39 3.85 6.88
N TYR A 312 -12.93 5.02 7.26
CA TYR A 312 -12.83 6.23 6.43
C TYR A 312 -11.38 6.73 6.33
N VAL A 313 -10.65 6.74 7.45
CA VAL A 313 -9.22 7.08 7.51
C VAL A 313 -8.39 6.14 6.62
N GLU A 314 -8.69 4.84 6.68
CA GLU A 314 -8.05 3.80 5.87
C GLU A 314 -8.33 3.96 4.37
N VAL A 315 -9.54 4.34 3.97
CA VAL A 315 -9.88 4.68 2.57
C VAL A 315 -9.08 5.90 2.09
N CYS A 316 -8.97 6.96 2.90
CA CYS A 316 -8.16 8.13 2.56
C CYS A 316 -6.67 7.78 2.38
N ALA A 317 -6.11 6.95 3.27
CA ALA A 317 -4.73 6.47 3.14
C ALA A 317 -4.56 5.58 1.89
N ASN A 318 -5.49 4.66 1.64
CA ASN A 318 -5.45 3.76 0.47
C ASN A 318 -5.55 4.52 -0.86
N LEU A 319 -6.24 5.66 -0.93
CA LEU A 319 -6.23 6.53 -2.11
C LEU A 319 -4.83 7.10 -2.40
N ALA A 320 -4.10 7.54 -1.36
CA ALA A 320 -2.73 8.03 -1.51
C ALA A 320 -1.75 6.91 -1.91
N ARG A 321 -1.89 5.72 -1.30
CA ARG A 321 -1.12 4.52 -1.67
C ARG A 321 -1.40 4.09 -3.12
N MET A 322 -2.66 4.12 -3.57
CA MET A 322 -3.05 3.83 -4.96
C MET A 322 -2.41 4.82 -5.94
N ALA A 323 -2.37 6.12 -5.62
CA ALA A 323 -1.69 7.10 -6.46
C ALA A 323 -0.19 6.82 -6.59
N GLN A 324 0.49 6.42 -5.51
CA GLN A 324 1.91 6.04 -5.57
C GLN A 324 2.16 4.76 -6.38
N LEU A 325 1.25 3.78 -6.34
CA LEU A 325 1.29 2.58 -7.19
C LEU A 325 1.07 2.95 -8.67
N ILE A 326 0.04 3.72 -8.97
CA ILE A 326 -0.31 4.14 -10.34
C ILE A 326 0.82 4.92 -11.01
N TYR A 327 1.54 5.76 -10.26
CA TYR A 327 2.65 6.56 -10.78
C TYR A 327 4.04 6.02 -10.39
N GLN A 328 4.12 4.73 -10.05
CA GLN A 328 5.38 4.08 -9.68
C GLN A 328 6.37 4.05 -10.87
N LYS A 329 7.67 4.06 -10.54
CA LYS A 329 8.80 4.06 -11.49
C LYS A 329 8.74 5.20 -12.53
N GLU A 330 8.15 6.33 -12.11
CA GLU A 330 8.04 7.56 -12.91
C GLU A 330 7.25 7.33 -14.22
N SER A 331 6.40 6.29 -14.24
CA SER A 331 5.54 5.93 -15.37
C SER A 331 4.10 6.38 -15.13
N ASP A 332 3.44 6.88 -16.17
CA ASP A 332 1.99 7.10 -16.17
C ASP A 332 1.26 5.76 -16.27
N GLY A 333 1.05 5.09 -15.14
CA GLY A 333 0.33 3.82 -15.09
C GLY A 333 -1.14 3.93 -15.48
N PHE A 334 -1.71 5.13 -15.45
CA PHE A 334 -3.12 5.41 -15.77
C PHE A 334 -3.34 5.57 -17.28
N GLY A 335 -2.55 6.42 -17.95
CA GLY A 335 -2.65 6.66 -19.39
C GLY A 335 -1.82 5.73 -20.28
N MET A 336 -0.74 5.10 -19.78
CA MET A 336 0.06 4.17 -20.59
C MET A 336 -0.42 2.72 -20.49
N GLN A 337 -1.13 2.30 -21.55
CA GLN A 337 -1.53 0.93 -21.88
C GLN A 337 -0.59 -0.21 -21.43
N HIS A 338 0.74 -0.06 -21.58
CA HIS A 338 1.71 -1.13 -21.31
C HIS A 338 2.48 -0.98 -19.99
N SER A 339 1.98 -0.13 -19.07
CA SER A 339 2.55 0.06 -17.73
C SER A 339 2.64 -1.24 -16.93
N VAL A 340 3.55 -1.28 -15.93
CA VAL A 340 3.63 -2.39 -14.97
C VAL A 340 2.31 -2.52 -14.20
N VAL A 341 1.71 -1.37 -13.85
CA VAL A 341 0.42 -1.27 -13.15
C VAL A 341 -0.71 -1.93 -13.95
N ASN A 342 -0.80 -1.70 -15.27
CA ASN A 342 -1.82 -2.35 -16.11
C ASN A 342 -1.62 -3.88 -16.19
N LYS A 343 -0.39 -4.40 -16.03
CA LYS A 343 -0.15 -5.85 -15.90
C LYS A 343 -0.55 -6.38 -14.52
N GLN A 344 -0.25 -5.65 -13.45
CA GLN A 344 -0.66 -6.01 -12.09
C GLN A 344 -2.19 -6.00 -11.95
N LEU A 345 -2.87 -4.95 -12.40
CA LEU A 345 -4.34 -4.86 -12.43
C LEU A 345 -4.96 -5.94 -13.30
N ARG A 346 -4.36 -6.23 -14.48
CA ARG A 346 -4.82 -7.35 -15.32
C ARG A 346 -4.79 -8.66 -14.55
N SER A 347 -3.68 -8.98 -13.90
CA SER A 347 -3.54 -10.24 -13.18
C SER A 347 -4.42 -10.28 -11.92
N LEU A 348 -4.54 -9.17 -11.19
CA LEU A 348 -5.38 -9.10 -9.99
C LEU A 348 -6.86 -9.33 -10.32
N LEU A 349 -7.37 -8.71 -11.40
CA LEU A 349 -8.79 -8.73 -11.72
C LEU A 349 -9.17 -9.93 -12.57
N PHE A 350 -8.46 -10.22 -13.66
CA PHE A 350 -8.94 -11.11 -14.73
C PHE A 350 -8.26 -12.47 -14.81
N GLU A 351 -7.21 -12.71 -14.02
CA GLU A 351 -6.53 -14.00 -13.96
C GLU A 351 -6.82 -14.60 -12.58
N PRO A 352 -7.51 -15.75 -12.46
CA PRO A 352 -7.70 -16.41 -11.17
C PRO A 352 -6.36 -16.67 -10.46
N TYR A 353 -6.34 -16.68 -9.14
CA TYR A 353 -5.16 -17.16 -8.38
C TYR A 353 -5.24 -18.68 -8.21
N GLU A 354 -4.20 -19.44 -8.58
CA GLU A 354 -4.16 -20.92 -8.61
C GLU A 354 -3.65 -21.59 -7.31
#